data_AF-A0A9P0QS42-F1
#
_entry.id   AF-A0A9P0QS42-F1
#
_cell.length_a   1.000
_cell.length_b   1.000
_cell.length_c   1.000
_cell.angle_alpha   90.00
_cell.angle_beta   90.00
_cell.angle_gamma   90.00
#
_symmetry.space_group_name_H-M   'P 1'
#
loop_
_entity.id
_entity.type
_entity.pdbx_description
1 polymer ?
#
loop_
_entity_poly.entity_id
_entity_poly.type
_entity_poly.pdbx_seq_one_letter_code
_entity_poly.pdbx_strand_id
1 'polypeptide(L)' 'MSSIIFKAPVTGLLAGLALPPLITKLLLQPAIIQSKYDEIDSLKHEVDYAGWKVRTMEEGYGLQEAEVYVPSSYHEGHH' A
#
# COMPACT_ATOMS: atom_id res chain seq x y z
N MET A 1 29.73 -40.89 25.31
CA MET A 1 29.68 -39.69 24.46
C MET A 1 28.57 -39.85 23.40
N SER A 2 27.29 -39.68 23.75
CA SER A 2 26.17 -39.86 22.80
C SER A 2 24.99 -38.91 23.08
N SER A 3 25.24 -37.70 23.57
CA SER A 3 24.17 -36.71 23.85
C SER A 3 24.26 -35.43 23.01
N ILE A 4 25.36 -35.25 22.27
CA ILE A 4 25.61 -34.03 21.49
C ILE A 4 24.98 -34.12 20.09
N ILE A 5 24.85 -35.34 19.54
CA ILE A 5 24.34 -35.55 18.17
C ILE A 5 22.81 -35.39 18.09
N PHE A 6 22.07 -35.67 19.17
CA PHE A 6 20.60 -35.55 19.20
C PHE A 6 20.07 -34.13 19.47
N LYS A 7 20.89 -33.21 20.00
CA LYS A 7 20.43 -31.84 20.32
C LYS A 7 20.29 -30.95 19.09
N ALA A 8 21.23 -31.03 18.14
CA ALA A 8 21.23 -30.23 16.92
C ALA A 8 20.00 -30.42 16.00
N PRO A 9 19.53 -31.64 15.71
CA PRO A 9 18.36 -31.83 14.84
C PRO A 9 17.06 -31.34 15.49
N VAL A 10 16.89 -31.52 16.80
CA VAL A 10 15.70 -31.07 17.52
C VAL A 10 15.62 -29.53 17.56
N THR A 11 16.74 -28.85 17.78
CA THR A 11 16.80 -27.39 17.71
C THR A 11 16.53 -26.87 16.29
N GLY A 12 17.02 -27.58 15.27
CA GLY A 12 16.74 -27.25 13.87
C GLY A 12 15.26 -27.42 13.49
N LEU A 13 14.60 -28.47 14.00
CA LEU A 13 13.18 -28.73 13.79
C LEU A 13 12.30 -27.69 14.49
N LEU A 14 12.63 -27.34 15.74
CA LEU A 14 11.94 -26.29 16.49
C LEU A 14 12.13 -24.90 15.85
N ALA A 15 13.35 -24.58 15.39
CA ALA A 15 13.61 -23.36 14.64
C ALA A 15 12.84 -23.34 13.32
N GLY A 16 12.81 -24.46 12.58
CA GLY A 16 12.06 -24.60 11.34
C GLY A 16 10.54 -24.52 11.50
N LEU A 17 10.00 -24.84 12.69
CA LEU A 17 8.57 -24.66 13.02
C LEU A 17 8.26 -23.25 13.52
N ALA A 18 9.18 -22.62 14.24
CA ALA A 18 8.96 -21.32 14.87
C ALA A 18 9.24 -20.14 13.92
N LEU A 19 10.26 -20.24 13.06
CA LEU A 19 10.67 -19.16 12.17
C LEU A 19 9.63 -18.83 11.09
N PRO A 20 9.01 -19.80 10.38
CA PRO A 20 8.02 -19.48 9.35
C PRO A 20 6.83 -18.64 9.84
N PRO A 21 6.10 -18.98 10.92
CA PRO A 21 4.98 -18.17 11.36
C PRO A 21 5.42 -16.77 11.84
N LEU A 22 6.62 -16.64 12.40
CA LEU A 22 7.19 -15.34 12.77
C LEU A 22 7.48 -14.48 11.55
N ILE A 23 8.14 -15.03 10.53
CA ILE A 23 8.43 -14.34 9.27
C ILE A 23 7.11 -13.94 8.57
N THR A 24 6.13 -14.84 8.55
CA THR A 24 4.82 -14.54 7.96
C THR A 24 4.14 -13.37 8.65
N LYS A 25 4.09 -13.35 9.98
CA LYS A 25 3.40 -12.28 10.73
C LYS A 25 4.15 -10.95 10.74
N LEU A 26 5.47 -10.98 10.84
CA LEU A 26 6.28 -9.77 11.05
C LEU A 26 6.74 -9.12 9.76
N LEU A 27 6.84 -9.87 8.65
CA LEU A 27 7.37 -9.36 7.39
C LEU A 27 6.34 -9.48 6.26
N LEU A 28 5.86 -10.68 5.96
CA LEU A 28 5.01 -10.91 4.77
C LEU A 28 3.64 -10.25 4.91
N GLN A 29 2.95 -10.45 6.04
CA GLN A 29 1.63 -9.88 6.27
C GLN A 29 1.63 -8.34 6.21
N PRO A 30 2.49 -7.61 6.94
CA PRO A 30 2.52 -6.15 6.82
C PRO A 30 2.93 -5.68 5.43
N ALA A 31 3.87 -6.36 4.75
CA ALA A 31 4.27 -5.99 3.39
C ALA A 31 3.13 -6.13 2.38
N ILE A 32 2.31 -7.19 2.47
CA ILE A 32 1.14 -7.39 1.60
C ILE A 32 0.05 -6.36 1.89
N ILE A 33 -0.18 -6.05 3.17
CA ILE A 33 -1.17 -5.04 3.56
C ILE A 33 -0.73 -3.67 3.05
N GLN A 34 0.54 -3.31 3.23
CA GLN A 34 1.10 -2.05 2.77
C GLN A 34 1.02 -1.93 1.25
N SER A 35 1.39 -2.97 0.50
CA SER A 35 1.30 -2.91 -0.97
C SER A 35 -0.13 -2.68 -1.48
N LYS A 36 -1.14 -3.15 -0.75
CA LYS A 36 -2.55 -2.87 -1.07
C LYS A 36 -2.95 -1.43 -0.75
N TYR A 37 -2.44 -0.86 0.33
CA TYR A 37 -2.65 0.57 0.59
C TYR A 37 -1.94 1.43 -0.44
N ASP A 38 -0.70 1.11 -0.81
CA ASP A 38 0.07 1.83 -1.82
C ASP A 38 -0.62 1.79 -3.20
N GLU A 39 -1.21 0.65 -3.57
CA GLU A 39 -2.00 0.50 -4.80
C GLU A 39 -3.24 1.41 -4.80
N ILE A 40 -3.97 1.45 -3.68
CA ILE A 40 -5.14 2.32 -3.52
C ILE A 40 -4.73 3.79 -3.57
N ASP A 41 -3.63 4.15 -2.92
CA ASP A 41 -3.12 5.52 -2.89
C ASP A 41 -2.67 5.99 -4.28
N SER A 42 -1.98 5.13 -5.03
CA SER A 42 -1.62 5.37 -6.42
C SER A 42 -2.87 5.59 -7.29
N LEU A 43 -3.90 4.75 -7.14
CA LEU A 43 -5.15 4.91 -7.89
C LEU A 43 -5.87 6.22 -7.56
N LYS A 44 -5.90 6.61 -6.28
CA LYS A 44 -6.45 7.92 -5.87
C LYS A 44 -5.71 9.06 -6.55
N HIS A 45 -4.37 9.00 -6.52
CA HIS A 45 -3.53 10.01 -7.16
C HIS A 45 -3.78 10.12 -8.67
N GLU A 46 -3.91 8.99 -9.37
CA GLU A 46 -4.21 8.96 -10.80
C GLU A 46 -5.59 9.55 -11.13
N VAL A 47 -6.60 9.23 -10.32
CA VAL A 47 -7.96 9.75 -10.48
C VAL A 47 -8.00 11.26 -10.23
N ASP A 48 -7.34 11.74 -9.18
CA ASP A 48 -7.24 13.18 -8.90
C ASP A 48 -6.49 13.89 -10.04
N TYR A 49 -5.37 13.34 -10.50
CA TYR A 49 -4.63 13.90 -11.64
C TYR A 49 -5.50 13.99 -12.90
N ALA A 50 -6.27 12.95 -13.20
CA ALA A 50 -7.20 12.96 -14.33
C ALA A 50 -8.28 14.04 -14.16
N GLY A 51 -8.82 14.21 -12.95
CA GLY A 51 -9.76 15.28 -12.63
C GLY A 51 -9.19 16.67 -12.89
N TRP A 52 -7.98 16.94 -12.40
CA TRP A 52 -7.27 18.21 -12.63
C TRP A 52 -6.97 18.46 -14.11
N LYS A 53 -6.67 17.40 -14.85
CA LYS A 53 -6.44 17.47 -16.29
C LYS A 53 -7.72 17.85 -17.05
N VAL A 54 -8.86 17.24 -16.72
CA VAL A 54 -10.16 17.58 -17.33
C VAL A 54 -10.52 19.03 -17.03
N ARG A 55 -10.39 19.45 -15.77
CA ARG A 55 -10.59 20.84 -15.35
C ARG A 55 -9.76 21.82 -16.17
N THR A 56 -8.46 21.58 -16.30
CA THR A 56 -7.55 22.44 -17.10
C THR A 56 -8.00 22.52 -18.56
N MET A 57 -8.51 21.42 -19.13
CA MET A 57 -9.05 21.44 -20.50
C MET A 57 -10.31 22.28 -20.59
N GLU A 58 -11.25 22.10 -19.66
CA GLU A 58 -12.53 22.83 -19.60
C GLU A 58 -12.29 24.34 -19.45
N GLU A 59 -11.37 24.74 -18.58
CA GLU A 59 -10.92 26.13 -18.43
C GLU A 59 -10.29 26.65 -19.73
N GLY A 60 -9.51 25.84 -20.44
CA GLY A 60 -8.95 26.16 -21.75
C GLY A 60 -10.00 26.32 -22.86
N TYR A 61 -11.16 25.67 -22.73
CA TYR A 61 -12.32 25.86 -23.61
C TYR A 61 -13.16 27.08 -23.24
N GLY A 62 -12.84 27.78 -22.15
CA GLY A 62 -13.54 28.98 -21.69
C GLY A 62 -14.79 28.72 -20.86
N LEU A 63 -14.92 27.51 -20.29
CA LEU A 63 -15.98 27.22 -19.31
C LEU A 63 -15.74 28.01 -18.02
N GLN A 64 -16.82 28.52 -17.43
CA GLN A 64 -16.73 29.31 -16.20
C GLN A 64 -16.55 28.39 -14.99
N GLU A 65 -15.83 28.83 -13.96
CA GLU A 65 -15.47 28.02 -12.78
C GLU A 65 -16.65 27.29 -12.09
N ALA A 66 -17.88 27.80 -12.23
CA ALA A 66 -19.09 27.17 -11.71
C ALA A 66 -19.56 25.93 -12.48
N GLU A 67 -19.11 25.76 -13.73
CA GLU A 67 -19.46 24.65 -14.63
C GLU A 67 -18.30 23.65 -14.79
N VAL A 68 -17.12 23.98 -14.28
CA VAL A 68 -15.90 23.17 -14.39
C VAL A 68 -15.92 22.02 -13.38
N TYR A 69 -15.47 20.85 -13.80
CA TYR A 69 -15.32 19.69 -12.92
C TYR A 69 -14.38 19.98 -11.75
N VAL A 70 -14.78 19.61 -10.52
CA VAL A 70 -13.97 19.81 -9.31
C VAL A 70 -13.44 18.46 -8.80
N PRO A 71 -12.11 18.24 -8.81
CA PRO A 71 -11.51 17.02 -8.27
C PRO A 71 -11.75 16.86 -6.77
N SER A 72 -11.74 15.62 -6.28
CA SER A 72 -11.92 15.30 -4.85
C SER A 72 -10.92 16.03 -3.96
N SER A 73 -9.65 16.05 -4.37
CA SER A 73 -8.56 16.76 -3.69
C SER A 73 -8.76 18.27 -3.51
N TYR A 74 -9.68 18.91 -4.27
CA TYR A 74 -9.99 20.33 -4.09
C TYR A 74 -10.57 20.63 -2.70
N HIS A 75 -11.36 19.72 -2.15
CA HIS A 75 -12.05 19.93 -0.87
C HIS A 75 -11.19 19.57 0.35
N GLU A 76 -10.14 18.76 0.16
CA GLU A 76 -9.26 18.32 1.24
C GLU A 76 -8.30 19.41 1.73
N GLY A 77 -8.04 20.44 0.92
CA GLY A 77 -7.19 21.60 1.28
C GLY A 77 -7.91 22.79 1.92
N HIS A 78 -9.24 22.72 2.10
CA HIS A 78 -10.07 23.82 2.62
C HIS A 78 -10.60 23.59 4.05
N HIS A 79 -9.92 22.75 4.83
CA HIS A 79 -10.18 22.56 6.27
C HIS A 79 -9.16 23.29 7.15
#